data_AF-A0AAW6TTH2-F1
#
_entry.id   AF-A0AAW6TTH2-F1
#
_cell.length_a   1.000
_cell.length_b   1.000
_cell.length_c   1.000
_cell.angle_alpha   90.00
_cell.angle_beta   90.00
_cell.angle_gamma   90.00
#
_symmetry.space_group_name_H-M   'P 1'
#
loop_
_entity.id
_entity.type
_entity.pdbx_description
1 polymer ?
#
loop_
_entity_poly.entity_id
_entity_poly.type
_entity_poly.pdbx_seq_one_letter_code
_entity_poly.pdbx_strand_id
1 'polypeptide(L)'
;MWYLIETGCLIDMDKGGINGTSTAFRTILFMSFIASISGLAALILKGFITWVKEIKLIEELKQKNYETEMALIKSQLGPHFLFKTLNNIDVLVLKDATEASNYLNKLSDILRFMLYETKTDEILLKKEIEYIEKYIELQKIRTANANYVSFKVIGNPVNITIAPMVFISFIENFLSIAPIIK
;
A
#
# COMPACT_ATOMS: atom_id res chain seq x y z
N MET A 1 44.34 66.01 -61.08
CA MET A 1 45.51 66.67 -60.49
C MET A 1 44.98 67.92 -59.78
N TRP A 2 44.37 67.88 -58.59
CA TRP A 2 45.06 67.57 -57.33
C TRP A 2 44.11 67.40 -56.10
N TYR A 3 42.78 67.30 -56.23
CA TYR A 3 41.87 67.49 -55.08
C TYR A 3 41.12 66.27 -54.53
N LEU A 4 41.37 65.04 -55.03
CA LEU A 4 40.62 63.84 -54.61
C LEU A 4 41.54 62.67 -54.17
N ILE A 5 42.71 62.96 -53.59
CA ILE A 5 43.67 61.91 -53.20
C ILE A 5 43.84 61.79 -51.67
N GLU A 6 43.28 62.67 -50.84
CA GLU A 6 43.73 62.80 -49.44
C GLU A 6 42.81 62.27 -48.34
N THR A 7 41.79 61.47 -48.65
CA THR A 7 40.99 60.80 -47.60
C THR A 7 40.82 59.30 -47.85
N GLY A 8 41.92 58.58 -47.70
CA GLY A 8 42.03 57.42 -46.79
C GLY A 8 40.91 56.37 -46.79
N CYS A 9 40.43 55.92 -47.94
CA CYS A 9 39.53 54.77 -48.00
C CYS A 9 39.96 53.80 -49.10
N LEU A 10 41.20 53.31 -48.99
CA LEU A 10 41.63 52.11 -49.69
C LEU A 10 42.06 51.07 -48.66
N ILE A 11 41.24 50.02 -48.60
CA ILE A 11 41.66 48.64 -48.36
C ILE A 11 41.94 48.32 -46.89
N ASP A 12 40.87 47.98 -46.16
CA ASP A 12 40.94 46.96 -45.12
C ASP A 12 39.92 45.85 -45.45
N MET A 13 40.05 45.27 -46.65
CA MET A 13 39.31 44.10 -47.12
C MET A 13 40.14 42.80 -46.96
N ASP A 14 41.02 42.73 -45.96
CA ASP A 14 41.82 41.52 -45.69
C ASP A 14 41.76 41.00 -44.22
N LYS A 15 41.04 41.68 -43.31
CA LYS A 15 40.96 41.25 -41.89
C LYS A 15 39.81 40.27 -41.56
N GLY A 16 39.13 39.73 -42.57
CA GLY A 16 37.97 38.85 -42.38
C GLY A 16 38.27 37.34 -42.33
N GLY A 17 39.40 36.89 -42.90
CA GLY A 17 39.64 35.46 -43.17
C GLY A 17 40.01 34.60 -41.95
N ILE A 18 40.76 35.15 -40.99
CA ILE A 18 41.30 34.40 -39.83
C ILE A 18 40.45 34.66 -38.56
N ASN A 19 39.86 35.85 -38.43
CA ASN A 19 39.04 36.23 -37.27
C ASN A 19 37.57 35.79 -37.40
N GLY A 20 37.05 35.63 -38.63
CA GLY A 20 35.68 35.17 -38.88
C GLY A 20 35.47 33.68 -38.60
N THR A 21 36.44 32.84 -38.95
CA THR A 21 36.42 31.40 -38.66
C THR A 21 36.56 31.11 -37.16
N SER A 22 37.41 31.87 -36.47
CA SER A 22 37.59 31.80 -35.02
C SER A 22 36.35 32.23 -34.22
N THR A 23 35.67 33.29 -34.67
CA THR A 23 34.41 33.75 -34.03
C THR A 23 33.24 32.80 -34.28
N ALA A 24 33.12 32.23 -35.48
CA ALA A 24 32.13 31.21 -35.81
C ALA A 24 32.34 29.90 -35.01
N PHE A 25 33.59 29.46 -34.86
CA PHE A 25 33.89 28.29 -34.05
C PHE A 25 33.50 28.50 -32.58
N ARG A 26 33.76 29.71 -32.05
CA ARG A 26 33.40 30.07 -30.68
C ARG A 26 31.88 30.08 -30.46
N THR A 27 31.07 30.60 -31.38
CA THR A 27 29.61 30.61 -31.24
C THR A 27 28.99 29.21 -31.33
N ILE A 28 29.53 28.35 -32.19
CA ILE A 28 29.09 26.94 -32.30
C ILE A 28 29.35 26.18 -30.99
N LEU A 29 30.52 26.38 -30.37
CA LEU A 29 30.85 25.77 -29.08
C LEU A 29 29.90 26.23 -27.96
N PHE A 30 29.58 27.52 -27.90
CA PHE A 30 28.61 28.05 -26.94
C PHE A 30 27.21 27.44 -27.13
N MET A 31 26.72 27.34 -28.37
CA MET A 31 25.42 26.73 -28.68
C MET A 31 25.39 25.24 -28.30
N SER A 32 26.47 24.52 -28.56
CA SER A 32 26.60 23.09 -28.23
C SER A 32 26.58 22.85 -26.72
N PHE A 33 27.21 23.74 -25.96
CA PHE A 33 27.22 23.67 -24.49
C PHE A 33 25.82 23.92 -23.90
N ILE A 34 25.10 24.91 -24.42
CA ILE A 34 23.72 25.21 -24.00
C ILE A 34 22.79 24.03 -24.31
N ALA A 35 22.91 23.43 -25.49
CA ALA A 35 22.12 22.27 -25.90
C ALA A 35 22.41 21.03 -25.02
N SER A 36 23.67 20.83 -24.62
CA SER A 36 24.02 19.74 -23.72
C SER A 36 23.45 19.94 -22.30
N ILE A 37 23.45 21.16 -21.79
CA ILE A 37 22.88 21.50 -20.48
C ILE A 37 21.36 21.31 -20.51
N SER A 38 20.67 21.79 -21.54
CA SER A 38 19.22 21.66 -21.65
C SER A 38 18.80 20.20 -21.81
N GLY A 39 19.56 19.39 -22.55
CA GLY A 39 19.35 17.95 -22.64
C GLY A 39 19.49 17.24 -21.29
N LEU A 40 20.54 17.56 -20.54
CA LEU A 40 20.76 16.98 -19.21
C LEU A 40 19.66 17.40 -18.22
N ALA A 41 19.25 18.67 -18.25
CA ALA A 41 18.16 19.18 -17.42
C ALA A 41 16.83 18.48 -17.75
N ALA A 42 16.54 18.22 -19.03
CA ALA A 42 15.35 17.48 -19.45
C ALA A 42 15.34 16.03 -18.95
N LEU A 43 16.50 15.35 -18.95
CA LEU A 43 16.63 13.98 -18.42
C LEU A 43 16.36 13.95 -16.91
N ILE A 44 16.93 14.90 -16.16
CA ILE A 44 16.72 15.01 -14.71
C ILE A 44 15.24 15.28 -14.39
N LEU A 45 14.61 16.23 -15.08
CA LEU A 45 13.19 16.53 -14.93
C LEU A 45 12.30 15.32 -15.24
N LYS A 46 12.56 14.61 -16.34
CA LYS A 46 11.81 13.42 -16.71
C LYS A 46 11.97 12.32 -15.66
N GLY A 47 13.17 12.12 -15.13
CA GLY A 47 13.44 11.19 -14.03
C GLY A 47 12.64 11.55 -12.79
N PHE A 48 12.65 12.81 -12.39
CA PHE A 48 11.90 13.30 -11.22
C PHE A 48 10.38 13.11 -11.38
N ILE A 49 9.83 13.46 -12.54
CA ILE A 49 8.39 13.28 -12.84
C ILE A 49 8.02 11.79 -12.81
N THR A 50 8.85 10.92 -13.38
CA THR A 50 8.61 9.47 -13.40
C THR A 50 8.63 8.90 -12.00
N TRP A 51 9.62 9.30 -11.19
CA TRP A 51 9.73 8.88 -9.79
C TRP A 51 8.51 9.29 -8.96
N VAL A 52 8.02 10.52 -9.11
CA VAL A 52 6.81 11.00 -8.42
C VAL A 52 5.57 10.22 -8.87
N LYS A 53 5.43 9.88 -10.15
CA LYS A 53 4.33 9.04 -10.65
C LYS A 53 4.38 7.63 -10.07
N GLU A 54 5.57 7.07 -9.95
CA GLU A 54 5.77 5.71 -9.43
C GLU A 54 5.42 5.63 -7.93
N ILE A 55 5.75 6.67 -7.15
CA ILE A 55 5.30 6.78 -5.75
C ILE A 55 3.78 6.80 -5.66
N LYS A 56 3.09 7.59 -6.50
CA LYS A 56 1.62 7.65 -6.53
C LYS A 56 1.00 6.31 -6.91
N LEU A 57 1.57 5.65 -7.92
CA LEU A 57 1.11 4.33 -8.36
C LEU A 57 1.26 3.29 -7.25
N ILE A 58 2.38 3.29 -6.53
CA ILE A 58 2.59 2.40 -5.38
C ILE A 58 1.54 2.66 -4.29
N GLU A 59 1.21 3.92 -4.02
CA GLU A 59 0.20 4.28 -3.01
C GLU A 59 -1.21 3.84 -3.44
N GLU A 60 -1.58 4.06 -4.71
CA GLU A 60 -2.84 3.59 -5.29
C GLU A 60 -2.95 2.06 -5.27
N LEU A 61 -1.86 1.36 -5.57
CA LEU A 61 -1.80 -0.10 -5.50
C LEU A 61 -1.94 -0.61 -4.07
N LYS A 62 -1.34 0.06 -3.09
CA LYS A 62 -1.55 -0.26 -1.66
C LYS A 62 -3.00 -0.05 -1.26
N GLN A 63 -3.59 1.09 -1.60
CA GLN A 63 -4.99 1.38 -1.29
C GLN A 63 -5.91 0.33 -1.92
N LYS A 64 -5.70 0.00 -3.20
CA LYS A 64 -6.47 -1.04 -3.89
C LYS A 64 -6.28 -2.42 -3.29
N ASN A 65 -5.07 -2.75 -2.81
CA ASN A 65 -4.83 -3.98 -2.06
C ASN A 65 -5.62 -4.00 -0.75
N TYR A 66 -5.59 -2.93 0.05
CA TYR A 66 -6.40 -2.83 1.28
C TYR A 66 -7.90 -2.92 1.00
N GLU A 67 -8.39 -2.29 -0.08
CA GLU A 67 -9.79 -2.38 -0.49
C GLU A 67 -10.16 -3.80 -0.92
N THR A 68 -9.28 -4.49 -1.65
CA THR A 68 -9.48 -5.88 -2.08
C THR A 68 -9.45 -6.85 -0.90
N GLU A 69 -8.51 -6.68 0.02
CA GLU A 69 -8.45 -7.41 1.28
C GLU A 69 -9.72 -7.19 2.10
N MET A 70 -10.16 -5.93 2.23
CA MET A 70 -11.38 -5.59 2.94
C MET A 70 -12.65 -6.14 2.24
N ALA A 71 -12.69 -6.18 0.91
CA ALA A 71 -13.77 -6.80 0.16
C ALA A 71 -13.82 -8.33 0.35
N LEU A 72 -12.66 -8.98 0.40
CA LEU A 72 -12.56 -10.42 0.66
C LEU A 72 -13.05 -10.74 2.08
N ILE A 73 -12.62 -9.97 3.07
CA ILE A 73 -13.11 -10.05 4.46
C ILE A 73 -14.63 -9.86 4.52
N LYS A 74 -15.18 -8.86 3.81
CA LYS A 74 -16.64 -8.61 3.75
C LYS A 74 -17.43 -9.73 3.07
N SER A 75 -16.81 -10.50 2.18
CA SER A 75 -17.47 -11.61 1.49
C SER A 75 -17.52 -12.88 2.33
N GLN A 76 -16.51 -13.10 3.18
CA GLN A 76 -16.40 -14.28 4.05
C GLN A 76 -17.01 -14.06 5.43
N LEU A 77 -17.02 -12.82 5.94
CA LEU A 77 -17.68 -12.45 7.20
C LEU A 77 -19.04 -11.81 6.91
N GLY A 78 -20.05 -12.18 7.69
CA GLY A 78 -21.29 -11.41 7.73
C GLY A 78 -20.99 -9.95 8.13
N PRO A 79 -21.50 -8.93 7.41
CA PRO A 79 -21.20 -7.52 7.68
C PRO A 79 -21.44 -7.12 9.14
N HIS A 80 -22.42 -7.77 9.76
CA HIS A 80 -22.80 -7.61 11.15
C HIS A 80 -21.71 -7.97 12.17
N PHE A 81 -20.88 -8.99 11.94
CA PHE A 81 -19.79 -9.34 12.87
C PHE A 81 -18.72 -8.25 12.91
N LEU A 82 -18.34 -7.73 11.75
CA LEU A 82 -17.29 -6.72 11.63
C LEU A 82 -17.73 -5.38 12.22
N PHE A 83 -18.95 -4.92 11.92
CA PHE A 83 -19.51 -3.71 12.54
C PHE A 83 -19.67 -3.83 14.05
N LYS A 84 -20.15 -4.98 14.56
CA LYS A 84 -20.26 -5.21 16.02
C LYS A 84 -18.91 -5.17 16.73
N THR A 85 -17.88 -5.72 16.08
CA THR A 85 -16.55 -5.78 16.65
C THR A 85 -15.90 -4.40 16.70
N LEU A 86 -16.06 -3.59 15.65
CA LEU A 86 -15.61 -2.19 15.61
C LEU A 86 -16.33 -1.32 16.63
N ASN A 87 -17.66 -1.40 16.70
CA ASN A 87 -18.43 -0.64 17.69
C ASN A 87 -18.01 -0.99 19.13
N ASN A 88 -17.67 -2.25 19.39
CA ASN A 88 -17.19 -2.65 20.72
C ASN A 88 -15.81 -2.07 21.04
N ILE A 89 -14.93 -1.94 20.04
CA ILE A 89 -13.64 -1.24 20.21
C ILE A 89 -13.88 0.22 20.54
N ASP A 90 -14.77 0.92 19.84
CA ASP A 90 -15.06 2.33 20.12
C ASP A 90 -15.53 2.55 21.57
N VAL A 91 -16.38 1.64 22.07
CA VAL A 91 -16.82 1.67 23.48
C VAL A 91 -15.66 1.34 24.44
N LEU A 92 -14.81 0.36 24.12
CA LEU A 92 -13.66 -0.02 24.94
C LEU A 92 -12.60 1.08 24.99
N VAL A 93 -12.32 1.79 23.88
CA VAL A 93 -11.35 2.90 23.86
C VAL A 93 -11.71 3.99 24.86
N LEU A 94 -13.01 4.26 25.04
CA LEU A 94 -13.50 5.24 26.00
C LEU A 94 -13.47 4.74 27.45
N LYS A 95 -13.43 3.43 27.67
CA LYS A 95 -13.53 2.80 29.00
C LYS A 95 -12.19 2.31 29.54
N ASP A 96 -11.41 1.61 28.72
CA ASP A 96 -10.07 1.11 28.99
C ASP A 96 -9.28 0.97 27.67
N ALA A 97 -8.39 1.93 27.43
CA ALA A 97 -7.56 1.97 26.23
C ALA A 97 -6.59 0.76 26.12
N THR A 98 -6.21 0.14 27.24
CA THR A 98 -5.32 -1.03 27.26
C THR A 98 -6.08 -2.28 26.79
N GLU A 99 -7.29 -2.46 27.30
CA GLU A 99 -8.17 -3.56 26.89
C GLU A 99 -8.60 -3.40 25.41
N ALA A 100 -8.89 -2.17 24.97
CA ALA A 100 -9.21 -1.86 23.58
C ALA A 100 -8.05 -2.21 22.62
N SER A 101 -6.82 -1.86 23.00
CA SER A 101 -5.62 -2.19 22.22
C SER A 101 -5.42 -3.71 22.11
N ASN A 102 -5.62 -4.45 23.20
CA ASN A 102 -5.56 -5.92 23.20
C ASN A 102 -6.64 -6.53 22.29
N TYR A 103 -7.87 -6.03 22.36
CA TYR A 103 -8.98 -6.48 21.52
C TYR A 103 -8.73 -6.19 20.03
N LEU A 104 -8.19 -5.01 19.70
CA LEU A 104 -7.80 -4.64 18.33
C LEU A 104 -6.71 -5.55 17.77
N ASN A 105 -5.71 -5.92 18.59
CA ASN A 105 -4.66 -6.85 18.19
C ASN A 105 -5.23 -8.25 17.88
N LYS A 106 -6.11 -8.77 18.74
CA LYS A 106 -6.79 -10.07 18.52
C LYS A 106 -7.66 -10.05 17.26
N LEU A 107 -8.37 -8.95 17.00
CA LEU A 107 -9.12 -8.77 15.76
C LEU A 107 -8.20 -8.78 14.54
N SER A 108 -7.07 -8.08 14.60
CA SER A 108 -6.09 -8.03 13.51
C SER A 108 -5.51 -9.41 13.19
N ASP A 109 -5.32 -10.27 14.19
CA ASP A 109 -4.89 -11.66 13.99
C ASP A 109 -5.95 -12.51 13.30
N ILE A 110 -7.22 -12.34 13.67
CA ILE A 110 -8.37 -13.02 13.06
C ILE A 110 -8.53 -12.60 11.59
N LEU A 111 -8.42 -11.30 11.30
CA LEU A 111 -8.46 -10.77 9.94
C LEU A 111 -7.28 -11.27 9.09
N ARG A 112 -6.07 -11.31 9.66
CA ARG A 112 -4.90 -11.89 8.96
C ARG A 112 -5.11 -13.35 8.63
N PHE A 113 -5.61 -14.16 9.56
CA PHE A 113 -5.89 -15.57 9.28
C PHE A 113 -6.87 -15.72 8.09
N MET A 114 -7.96 -14.95 8.08
CA MET A 114 -8.92 -14.96 6.98
C MET A 114 -8.32 -14.52 5.63
N LEU A 115 -7.43 -13.53 5.61
CA LEU A 115 -6.85 -13.02 4.37
C LEU A 115 -5.82 -13.95 3.71
N TYR A 116 -5.16 -14.80 4.49
CA TYR A 116 -4.03 -15.60 4.01
C TYR A 116 -4.32 -17.10 3.98
N GLU A 117 -5.00 -17.64 4.98
CA GLU A 117 -5.22 -19.08 5.12
C GLU A 117 -6.49 -19.56 4.40
N THR A 118 -7.36 -18.66 3.92
CA THR A 118 -8.56 -19.01 3.14
C THR A 118 -8.31 -19.03 1.64
N LYS A 119 -7.11 -18.65 1.20
CA LYS A 119 -6.69 -18.64 -0.21
C LYS A 119 -6.23 -20.01 -0.71
N THR A 120 -6.05 -20.98 0.18
CA THR A 120 -5.61 -22.34 -0.12
C THR A 120 -6.79 -23.30 -0.08
N ASP A 121 -6.80 -24.30 -0.96
CA ASP A 121 -7.90 -25.28 -1.03
C ASP A 121 -8.02 -26.13 0.26
N GLU A 122 -6.89 -26.32 0.97
CA GLU A 122 -6.83 -27.05 2.24
C GLU A 122 -5.93 -26.36 3.27
N ILE A 123 -6.29 -26.47 4.55
CA ILE A 123 -5.49 -26.05 5.70
C ILE A 123 -5.36 -27.17 6.73
N LEU A 124 -4.32 -27.11 7.57
CA LEU A 124 -4.17 -28.02 8.70
C LEU A 124 -5.29 -27.78 9.72
N LEU A 125 -5.95 -28.86 10.17
CA LEU A 125 -6.98 -28.81 11.21
C LEU A 125 -6.47 -28.10 12.47
N LYS A 126 -5.19 -28.27 12.81
CA LYS A 126 -4.55 -27.55 13.93
C LYS A 126 -4.65 -26.02 13.77
N LYS A 127 -4.42 -25.49 12.56
CA LYS A 127 -4.53 -24.05 12.29
C LYS A 127 -5.96 -23.57 12.43
N GLU A 128 -6.93 -24.36 11.98
CA GLU A 128 -8.35 -24.00 12.14
C GLU A 128 -8.76 -24.01 13.62
N ILE A 129 -8.28 -24.96 14.42
CA ILE A 129 -8.51 -24.98 15.87
C ILE A 129 -7.90 -23.74 16.55
N GLU A 130 -6.65 -23.39 16.24
CA GLU A 130 -6.00 -22.19 16.78
C GLU A 130 -6.79 -20.91 16.42
N TYR A 131 -7.36 -20.87 15.22
CA TYR A 131 -8.22 -19.77 14.79
C TYR A 131 -9.54 -19.71 15.58
N ILE A 132 -10.20 -20.86 15.78
CA ILE A 132 -11.43 -20.97 16.58
C ILE A 132 -11.18 -20.49 18.02
N GLU A 133 -10.06 -20.87 18.63
CA GLU A 133 -9.69 -20.44 19.98
C GLU A 133 -9.58 -18.91 20.08
N LYS A 134 -8.82 -18.30 19.15
CA LYS A 134 -8.69 -16.83 19.08
C LYS A 134 -10.04 -16.13 18.88
N TYR A 135 -10.89 -16.69 18.02
CA TYR A 135 -12.22 -16.16 17.78
C TYR A 135 -13.12 -16.23 19.02
N ILE A 136 -13.09 -17.35 19.75
CA ILE A 136 -13.84 -17.52 21.00
C ILE A 136 -13.35 -16.56 22.09
N GLU A 137 -12.04 -16.36 22.21
CA GLU A 137 -11.48 -15.36 23.14
C GLU A 137 -11.99 -13.95 22.84
N LEU A 138 -12.02 -13.55 21.56
CA LEU A 138 -12.57 -12.26 21.16
C LEU A 138 -14.06 -12.14 21.56
N GLN A 139 -14.84 -13.20 21.37
CA GLN A 139 -16.26 -13.24 21.72
C GLN A 139 -16.53 -13.19 23.24
N LYS A 140 -15.63 -13.75 24.05
CA LYS A 140 -15.69 -13.67 25.52
C LYS A 140 -15.49 -12.23 26.01
N ILE A 141 -14.53 -11.51 25.44
CA ILE A 141 -14.30 -10.09 25.75
C ILE A 141 -15.55 -9.27 25.35
N ARG A 142 -16.09 -9.49 24.14
CA ARG A 142 -17.31 -8.81 23.67
C ARG A 142 -18.50 -8.99 24.59
N THR A 143 -18.65 -10.17 25.18
CA THR A 143 -19.79 -10.49 26.05
C THR A 143 -19.52 -10.12 27.51
N ALA A 144 -18.32 -9.64 27.84
CA ALA A 144 -17.83 -9.45 29.21
C ALA A 144 -18.08 -10.68 30.11
N ASN A 145 -18.07 -11.88 29.52
CA ASN A 145 -18.40 -13.14 30.21
C ASN A 145 -17.44 -14.24 29.76
N ALA A 146 -16.52 -14.60 30.65
CA ALA A 146 -15.51 -15.62 30.40
C ALA A 146 -16.10 -17.04 30.20
N ASN A 147 -17.29 -17.31 30.75
CA ASN A 147 -17.97 -18.60 30.69
C ASN A 147 -19.01 -18.68 29.57
N TYR A 148 -19.05 -17.68 28.67
CA TYR A 148 -20.04 -17.64 27.59
C TYR A 148 -19.90 -18.80 26.60
N VAL A 149 -18.67 -19.28 26.38
CA VAL A 149 -18.38 -20.38 25.46
C VAL A 149 -17.41 -21.36 26.11
N SER A 150 -17.80 -22.64 26.15
CA SER A 150 -16.94 -23.77 26.52
C SER A 150 -16.50 -24.48 25.25
N PHE A 151 -15.19 -24.48 24.99
CA PHE A 151 -14.58 -25.13 23.84
C PHE A 151 -13.61 -26.21 24.33
N LYS A 152 -13.74 -27.43 23.79
CA LYS A 152 -12.89 -28.56 24.16
C LYS A 152 -12.56 -29.36 22.92
N VAL A 153 -11.27 -29.56 22.69
CA VAL A 153 -10.74 -30.42 21.64
C VAL A 153 -10.43 -31.79 22.24
N ILE A 154 -10.92 -32.86 21.63
CA ILE A 154 -10.66 -34.24 22.05
C ILE A 154 -10.09 -34.99 20.83
N GLY A 155 -8.88 -35.53 20.97
CA GLY A 155 -8.16 -36.25 19.90
C GLY A 155 -6.87 -35.58 19.48
N ASN A 156 -6.23 -36.10 18.43
CA ASN A 156 -4.99 -35.55 17.87
C ASN A 156 -5.25 -34.94 16.48
N PRO A 157 -5.18 -33.60 16.33
CA PRO A 157 -5.41 -32.93 15.06
C PRO A 157 -4.18 -32.90 14.13
N VAL A 158 -3.06 -33.53 14.53
CA VAL A 158 -1.81 -33.52 13.75
C VAL A 158 -1.99 -34.29 12.44
N ASN A 159 -1.57 -33.67 11.33
CA ASN A 159 -1.61 -34.17 9.94
C ASN A 159 -2.99 -34.37 9.31
N ILE A 160 -4.05 -33.75 9.86
CA ILE A 160 -5.36 -33.71 9.20
C ILE A 160 -5.48 -32.40 8.43
N THR A 161 -5.84 -32.46 7.16
CA THR A 161 -6.19 -31.29 6.34
C THR A 161 -7.70 -31.22 6.12
N ILE A 162 -8.23 -30.01 6.08
CA ILE A 162 -9.65 -29.71 5.85
C ILE A 162 -9.76 -28.47 4.96
N ALA A 163 -10.91 -28.29 4.31
CA ALA A 163 -11.22 -27.02 3.66
C ALA A 163 -11.29 -25.90 4.71
N PRO A 164 -10.75 -24.71 4.43
CA PRO A 164 -10.76 -23.61 5.37
C PRO A 164 -12.18 -23.13 5.70
N MET A 165 -12.34 -22.61 6.91
CA MET A 165 -13.57 -21.97 7.41
C MET A 165 -14.79 -22.88 7.57
N VAL A 166 -14.65 -24.20 7.49
CA VAL A 166 -15.80 -25.10 7.64
C VAL A 166 -16.40 -24.99 9.04
N PHE A 167 -15.57 -25.05 10.08
CA PHE A 167 -16.06 -25.03 11.46
C PHE A 167 -16.43 -23.63 11.94
N ILE A 168 -15.69 -22.60 11.51
CA ILE A 168 -15.99 -21.22 11.93
C ILE A 168 -17.38 -20.78 11.48
N SER A 169 -17.82 -21.12 10.27
CA SER A 169 -19.15 -20.73 9.77
C SER A 169 -20.28 -21.26 10.66
N PHE A 170 -20.14 -22.47 11.23
CA PHE A 170 -21.12 -22.99 12.19
C PHE A 170 -21.09 -22.24 13.52
N ILE A 171 -19.90 -21.94 14.02
CA ILE A 171 -19.71 -21.23 15.29
C ILE A 171 -20.26 -19.80 15.19
N GLU A 172 -19.99 -19.10 14.08
CA GLU A 172 -20.53 -17.77 13.79
C GLU A 172 -22.06 -17.78 13.76
N ASN A 173 -22.65 -18.75 13.04
CA ASN A 173 -24.10 -18.87 12.97
C ASN A 173 -24.71 -19.06 14.36
N PHE A 174 -24.14 -19.95 15.18
CA PHE A 174 -24.61 -20.20 16.54
C PHE A 174 -24.52 -18.94 17.43
N LEU A 175 -23.40 -18.24 17.42
CA LEU A 175 -23.19 -17.04 18.24
C LEU A 175 -24.02 -15.84 17.76
N SER A 176 -24.35 -15.78 16.47
CA SER A 176 -25.25 -14.77 15.93
C SER A 176 -26.70 -14.98 16.39
N ILE A 177 -27.13 -16.24 16.54
CA ILE A 177 -28.48 -16.61 17.00
C ILE A 177 -28.58 -16.54 18.53
N ALA A 178 -27.51 -16.81 19.27
CA ALA A 178 -27.49 -16.81 20.73
C ALA A 178 -28.10 -15.58 21.45
N PRO A 179 -27.96 -14.32 20.98
CA PRO A 179 -28.66 -13.18 21.59
C PRO A 179 -30.18 -13.14 21.35
N ILE A 180 -30.73 -13.97 20.47
CA ILE A 180 -32.16 -14.01 20.11
C ILE A 180 -32.94 -14.99 21.01
N ILE A 181 -32.26 -15.95 21.67
CA ILE A 181 -32.87 -17.00 22.50
C ILE A 181 -32.75 -16.65 24.00
N LYS A 182 -32.85 -15.37 24.37
CA LYS A 182 -32.81 -14.94 25.76
C LYS A 182 -34.14 -14.34 26.19
#